data_AF-A0A845BGX5-F1
#
_entry.id   AF-A0A845BGX5-F1
#
_cell.length_a   1.000
_cell.length_b   1.000
_cell.length_c   1.000
_cell.angle_alpha   90.00
_cell.angle_beta   90.00
_cell.angle_gamma   90.00
#
_symmetry.space_group_name_H-M   'P 1'
#
loop_
_entity.id
_entity.type
_entity.pdbx_description
1 polymer ?
#
loop_
_entity_poly.entity_id
_entity_poly.type
_entity_poly.pdbx_seq_one_letter_code
_entity_poly.pdbx_strand_id
1 'polypeptide(L)'
;MLATALFWAVPAWAARSTPSLELLTLSAPFKVAQCLESGIKGWKIPLDYIDSTQETAERYSLRLTNPATGRSGFEVVMEPGLVRLFERGPKLSRQWIRLIRRCAGN
;
A
#
# COMPACT_ATOMS: atom_id res chain seq x y z
N MET A 1 -2.76 54.22 5.71
CA MET A 1 -2.20 53.41 4.62
C MET A 1 -2.18 51.96 5.08
N LEU A 2 -3.11 51.13 4.60
CA LEU A 2 -3.23 49.71 4.96
C LEU A 2 -2.81 48.87 3.76
N ALA A 3 -1.64 48.25 3.84
CA ALA A 3 -1.15 47.29 2.85
C ALA A 3 -1.55 45.88 3.30
N THR A 4 -2.61 45.34 2.71
CA THR A 4 -3.07 43.98 2.97
C THR A 4 -2.28 43.03 2.07
N ALA A 5 -1.30 42.32 2.65
CA ALA A 5 -0.56 41.27 1.95
C ALA A 5 -1.44 40.02 1.79
N LEU A 6 -1.81 39.71 0.54
CA LEU A 6 -2.46 38.45 0.15
C LEU A 6 -1.43 37.32 0.22
N PHE A 7 -1.46 36.55 1.31
CA PHE A 7 -0.80 35.26 1.37
C PHE A 7 -1.54 34.27 0.47
N TRP A 8 -0.94 33.94 -0.67
CA TRP A 8 -1.40 32.84 -1.51
C TRP A 8 -1.22 31.54 -0.75
N ALA A 9 -2.34 30.97 -0.30
CA ALA A 9 -2.35 29.63 0.27
C ALA A 9 -2.01 28.64 -0.84
N VAL A 10 -0.78 28.14 -0.85
CA VAL A 10 -0.40 26.99 -1.67
C VAL A 10 -1.27 25.82 -1.18
N PRO A 11 -2.04 25.15 -2.05
CA PRO A 11 -2.79 23.99 -1.64
C PRO A 11 -1.79 22.96 -1.15
N ALA A 12 -1.89 22.59 0.13
CA ALA A 12 -1.19 21.46 0.71
C ALA A 12 -1.75 20.19 0.05
N TRP A 13 -1.34 19.93 -1.18
CA TRP A 13 -1.53 18.65 -1.82
C TRP A 13 -0.82 17.64 -0.94
N ALA A 14 -1.61 16.89 -0.19
CA ALA A 14 -1.16 15.86 0.73
C ALA A 14 -0.09 15.04 0.02
N ALA A 15 1.15 15.10 0.54
CA ALA A 15 2.26 14.33 0.03
C ALA A 15 1.92 12.84 0.20
N ARG A 16 1.30 12.25 -0.83
CA ARG A 16 1.22 10.80 -0.94
C ARG A 16 2.67 10.35 -1.09
N SER A 17 3.15 9.59 -0.11
CA SER A 17 4.48 9.00 -0.12
C SER A 17 4.75 8.35 -1.47
N THR A 18 5.90 8.60 -2.09
CA THR A 18 6.29 7.96 -3.36
C THR A 18 6.30 6.43 -3.18
N PRO A 19 5.68 5.66 -4.09
CA PRO A 19 5.73 4.21 -4.00
C PRO A 19 7.18 3.73 -4.16
N SER A 20 7.58 2.79 -3.31
CA SER A 20 8.87 2.11 -3.37
C SER A 20 8.97 1.10 -4.50
N LEU A 21 7.81 0.61 -4.95
CA LEU A 21 7.64 -0.27 -6.10
C LEU A 21 6.28 0.03 -6.72
N GLU A 22 6.26 0.16 -8.03
CA GLU A 22 5.04 0.27 -8.83
C GLU A 22 5.10 -0.78 -9.94
N LEU A 23 4.02 -1.54 -10.12
CA LEU A 23 3.90 -2.61 -11.09
C LEU A 23 2.63 -2.41 -11.92
N LEU A 24 2.77 -2.56 -13.24
CA LEU A 24 1.62 -2.74 -14.11
C LEU A 24 1.07 -4.16 -13.96
N THR A 25 -0.25 -4.30 -13.94
CA THR A 25 -0.93 -5.59 -13.81
C THR A 25 -2.18 -5.64 -14.68
N LEU A 26 -2.44 -6.80 -15.27
CA LEU A 26 -3.74 -7.10 -15.91
C LEU A 26 -4.70 -7.81 -14.95
N SER A 27 -4.23 -8.17 -13.75
CA SER A 27 -5.04 -8.87 -12.75
C SER A 27 -6.01 -7.89 -12.09
N ALA A 28 -7.24 -8.35 -11.87
CA ALA A 28 -8.22 -7.58 -11.09
C ALA A 28 -7.70 -7.33 -9.66
N PRO A 29 -7.93 -6.14 -9.06
CA PRO A 29 -7.41 -5.78 -7.73
C PRO A 29 -7.70 -6.82 -6.64
N PHE A 30 -8.94 -7.32 -6.60
CA PHE A 30 -9.35 -8.37 -5.67
C PHE A 30 -8.55 -9.68 -5.83
N LYS A 31 -8.21 -10.06 -7.08
CA LYS A 31 -7.40 -11.27 -7.34
C LYS A 31 -5.96 -11.11 -6.85
N VAL A 32 -5.39 -9.91 -6.99
CA VAL A 32 -4.08 -9.60 -6.40
C VAL A 32 -4.15 -9.72 -4.88
N ALA A 33 -5.17 -9.12 -4.24
CA ALA A 33 -5.37 -9.17 -2.79
C ALA A 33 -5.47 -10.62 -2.28
N GLN A 34 -6.35 -11.45 -2.88
CA GLN A 34 -6.49 -12.87 -2.51
C GLN A 34 -5.18 -13.66 -2.66
N CYS A 35 -4.41 -13.39 -3.73
CA CYS A 35 -3.11 -14.03 -3.93
C CYS A 35 -2.10 -13.65 -2.85
N LEU A 36 -2.06 -12.37 -2.46
CA LEU A 36 -1.19 -11.88 -1.39
C LEU A 36 -1.56 -12.52 -0.06
N GLU A 37 -2.83 -12.46 0.33
CA GLU A 37 -3.36 -13.06 1.56
C GLU A 37 -3.03 -14.55 1.65
N SER A 38 -3.27 -15.29 0.57
CA SER A 38 -2.96 -16.72 0.49
C SER A 38 -1.46 -16.99 0.62
N GLY A 39 -0.61 -16.15 0.01
CA GLY A 39 0.84 -16.26 0.13
C GLY A 39 1.35 -15.96 1.53
N ILE A 40 0.79 -14.93 2.19
CA ILE A 40 1.15 -14.50 3.54
C ILE A 40 0.71 -15.52 4.59
N LYS A 41 -0.44 -16.17 4.40
CA LYS A 41 -0.95 -17.21 5.30
C LYS A 41 0.08 -18.34 5.52
N GLY A 42 0.92 -18.62 4.51
CA GLY A 42 2.00 -19.61 4.62
C GLY A 42 3.21 -19.16 5.46
N TRP A 43 3.31 -17.89 5.83
CA TRP A 43 4.48 -17.32 6.53
C TRP A 43 4.34 -17.28 8.05
N LYS A 44 3.25 -17.82 8.59
CA LYS A 44 2.98 -17.85 10.05
C LYS A 44 3.04 -16.46 10.70
N ILE A 45 2.67 -15.43 9.95
CA ILE A 45 2.49 -14.09 10.49
C ILE A 45 1.17 -14.08 11.28
N PRO A 46 1.14 -13.59 12.53
CA PRO A 46 -0.08 -13.50 13.30
C PRO A 46 -1.14 -12.63 12.58
N LEU A 47 -2.41 -13.04 12.67
CA LEU A 47 -3.49 -12.44 11.88
C LEU A 47 -3.72 -10.96 12.21
N ASP A 48 -3.49 -10.56 13.45
CA ASP A 48 -3.60 -9.20 13.95
C ASP A 48 -2.54 -8.23 13.39
N TYR A 49 -1.53 -8.75 12.69
CA TYR A 49 -0.56 -7.93 11.98
C TYR A 49 -0.97 -7.58 10.55
N ILE A 50 -1.95 -8.29 9.97
CA ILE A 50 -2.35 -8.10 8.57
C ILE A 50 -3.75 -7.49 8.54
N ASP A 51 -3.83 -6.30 7.96
CA ASP A 51 -5.09 -5.60 7.71
C ASP A 51 -5.34 -5.56 6.20
N SER A 52 -6.46 -6.12 5.76
CA SER A 52 -6.89 -6.10 4.36
C SER A 52 -8.20 -5.34 4.30
N THR A 53 -8.19 -4.22 3.57
CA THR A 53 -9.35 -3.34 3.44
C THR A 53 -9.71 -3.19 1.97
N GLN A 54 -10.99 -3.40 1.67
CA GLN A 54 -11.57 -2.94 0.43
C GLN A 54 -12.05 -1.50 0.63
N GLU A 55 -11.32 -0.54 0.05
CA GLU A 55 -11.64 0.89 0.17
C GLU A 55 -12.77 1.28 -0.78
N THR A 56 -12.78 0.70 -1.99
CA THR A 56 -13.86 0.84 -2.98
C THR A 56 -14.05 -0.46 -3.75
N ALA A 57 -15.03 -0.51 -4.67
CA ALA A 57 -15.21 -1.67 -5.56
C ALA A 57 -13.93 -2.06 -6.32
N GLU A 58 -13.08 -1.08 -6.63
CA GLU A 58 -11.90 -1.25 -7.47
C GLU A 58 -10.57 -1.05 -6.72
N ARG A 59 -10.61 -0.64 -5.45
CA ARG A 59 -9.42 -0.32 -4.68
C ARG A 59 -9.33 -1.18 -3.42
N TYR A 60 -8.25 -1.95 -3.35
CA TYR A 60 -7.90 -2.78 -2.21
C TYR A 60 -6.58 -2.33 -1.63
N SER A 61 -6.44 -2.43 -0.32
CA SER A 61 -5.17 -2.25 0.36
C SER A 61 -4.90 -3.40 1.33
N LEU A 62 -3.64 -3.82 1.39
CA LEU A 62 -3.13 -4.76 2.37
C LEU A 62 -2.00 -4.09 3.14
N ARG A 63 -2.13 -4.03 4.46
CA ARG A 63 -1.19 -3.38 5.36
C ARG A 63 -0.62 -4.39 6.35
N LEU A 64 0.67 -4.27 6.63
CA LEU A 64 1.27 -4.88 7.81
C LEU A 64 1.32 -3.83 8.92
N THR A 65 0.54 -4.03 9.97
CA THR A 65 0.41 -3.12 11.11
C THR A 65 0.91 -3.80 12.38
N ASN A 66 1.74 -3.13 13.16
CA ASN A 66 2.13 -3.63 14.47
C ASN A 66 1.00 -3.34 15.48
N PRO A 67 0.29 -4.36 16.00
CA PRO A 67 -0.87 -4.15 16.87
C PRO A 67 -0.53 -3.45 18.19
N ALA A 68 0.71 -3.58 18.68
CA ALA A 68 1.14 -2.92 19.92
C ALA A 68 1.36 -1.41 19.76
N THR A 69 1.60 -0.92 18.54
CA THR A 69 1.92 0.49 18.28
C THR A 69 0.97 1.18 17.32
N GLY A 70 0.11 0.43 16.63
CA GLY A 70 -0.74 0.92 15.54
C GLY A 70 0.04 1.38 14.29
N ARG A 71 1.37 1.25 14.28
CA ARG A 71 2.21 1.70 13.16
C ARG A 71 2.23 0.65 12.06
N SER A 72 1.94 1.09 10.85
CA SER A 72 2.08 0.25 9.65
C SER A 72 3.50 0.31 9.10
N GLY A 73 4.09 -0.86 8.87
CA GLY A 73 5.43 -1.00 8.29
C GLY A 73 5.41 -0.85 6.77
N PHE A 74 4.38 -1.41 6.11
CA PHE A 74 4.15 -1.22 4.68
C PHE A 74 2.66 -1.32 4.34
N GLU A 75 2.34 -0.85 3.14
CA GLU A 75 1.04 -0.96 2.51
C GLU A 75 1.20 -1.32 1.03
N VAL A 76 0.44 -2.30 0.58
CA VAL A 76 0.26 -2.61 -0.84
C VAL A 76 -1.12 -2.11 -1.25
N VAL A 77 -1.17 -1.20 -2.19
CA VAL A 77 -2.41 -0.69 -2.80
C VAL A 77 -2.58 -1.34 -4.16
N MET A 78 -3.76 -1.85 -4.42
CA MET A 78 -4.16 -2.54 -5.65
C MET A 78 -5.33 -1.78 -6.27
N GLU A 79 -5.12 -1.33 -7.50
CA GLU A 79 -6.08 -0.58 -8.32
C GLU A 79 -6.10 -1.18 -9.74
N PRO A 80 -7.11 -0.88 -10.57
CA PRO A 80 -7.12 -1.35 -11.95
C PRO A 80 -5.85 -0.93 -12.68
N GLY A 81 -5.13 -1.90 -13.25
CA GLY A 81 -3.89 -1.66 -13.99
C GLY A 81 -2.63 -1.54 -13.14
N LEU A 82 -2.73 -1.37 -11.81
CA LEU A 82 -1.61 -0.95 -10.96
C LEU A 82 -1.56 -1.64 -9.59
N VAL A 83 -0.34 -2.01 -9.18
CA VAL A 83 -0.01 -2.40 -7.80
C VAL A 83 1.11 -1.50 -7.30
N ARG A 84 0.89 -0.83 -6.16
CA ARG A 84 1.86 0.07 -5.54
C ARG A 84 2.21 -0.40 -4.15
N LEU A 85 3.50 -0.38 -3.83
CA LEU A 85 4.02 -0.68 -2.49
C LEU A 85 4.56 0.59 -1.84
N PHE A 86 4.07 0.90 -0.66
CA PHE A 86 4.56 1.98 0.19
C PHE A 86 5.22 1.39 1.42
N GLU A 87 6.49 1.71 1.65
CA GLU A 87 7.28 1.27 2.80
C GLU A 87 7.44 2.45 3.76
N ARG A 88 7.09 2.27 5.04
CA ARG A 88 7.14 3.32 6.07
C ARG A 88 8.18 3.00 7.17
N GLY A 89 9.14 2.14 6.83
CA GLY A 89 10.17 1.62 7.73
C GLY A 89 11.30 0.95 6.95
N PRO A 90 11.93 -0.11 7.51
CA PRO A 90 12.94 -0.88 6.80
C PRO A 90 12.42 -1.42 5.47
N LYS A 91 13.33 -1.59 4.52
CA LYS A 91 13.01 -2.22 3.23
C LYS A 91 12.49 -3.63 3.43
N LEU A 92 11.44 -3.97 2.69
CA LEU A 92 10.86 -5.29 2.65
C LEU A 92 11.88 -6.30 2.11
N SER A 93 11.81 -7.52 2.63
CA SER A 93 12.68 -8.59 2.19
C SER A 93 12.42 -8.97 0.74
N ARG A 94 13.41 -9.59 0.08
CA ARG A 94 13.25 -10.12 -1.28
C ARG A 94 12.10 -11.13 -1.40
N GLN A 95 11.73 -11.80 -0.31
CA GLN A 95 10.60 -12.74 -0.30
C GLN A 95 9.27 -12.01 -0.43
N TRP A 96 9.08 -10.89 0.29
CA TRP A 96 7.93 -10.02 0.14
C TRP A 96 7.80 -9.47 -1.27
N ILE A 97 8.89 -8.91 -1.82
CA ILE A 97 8.88 -8.32 -3.16
C ILE A 97 8.54 -9.37 -4.23
N ARG A 98 9.07 -10.61 -4.11
CA ARG A 98 8.73 -11.71 -5.02
C ARG A 98 7.26 -12.12 -4.95
N LEU A 99 6.68 -12.16 -3.74
CA LEU A 99 5.25 -12.43 -3.58
C LEU A 99 4.41 -11.37 -4.30
N ILE A 100 4.73 -10.09 -4.09
CA ILE A 100 4.00 -8.96 -4.68
C ILE A 100 4.06 -9.01 -6.21
N ARG A 101 5.26 -9.20 -6.79
CA ARG A 101 5.44 -9.32 -8.24
C ARG A 101 4.63 -10.47 -8.83
N ARG A 102 4.75 -11.67 -8.25
CA ARG A 102 4.01 -12.86 -8.69
C ARG A 102 2.50 -12.63 -8.66
N CYS A 103 1.98 -12.01 -7.60
CA CYS A 103 0.55 -11.75 -7.48
C CYS A 103 0.06 -10.62 -8.41
N ALA A 104 0.95 -9.72 -8.82
CA ALA A 104 0.69 -8.75 -9.88
C ALA A 104 0.82 -9.35 -11.30
N GLY A 105 1.09 -10.65 -11.44
CA GLY A 105 1.29 -11.31 -12.73
C GLY A 105 2.64 -10.99 -13.41
N ASN A 106 3.64 -10.61 -12.63
CA ASN A 106 5.02 -10.32 -13.08
C ASN A 106 6.04 -11.35 -12.56
#